data_AF-A0A256FIX0-F1
#
_entry.id   AF-A0A256FIX0-F1
#
_cell.length_a   1.000
_cell.length_b   1.000
_cell.length_c   1.000
_cell.angle_alpha   90.00
_cell.angle_beta   90.00
_cell.angle_gamma   90.00
#
_symmetry.space_group_name_H-M   'P 1'
#
loop_
_entity.id
_entity.type
_entity.pdbx_description
1 polymer ?
#
loop_
_entity_poly.entity_id
_entity_poly.type
_entity_poly.pdbx_seq_one_letter_code
_entity_poly.pdbx_strand_id
1 'polypeptide(L)'
;MEPPAPILDPMAETALRSLKDIVVPPPISWMPQTWGWAVLGLILLAGILIVLLKAAQHYRANAYRREALSILSEIGNRLDDPRTRMAALAEISALVKRTAMVAWPRHDVADLTGKTWAEFLAAHSPTNSGHLLEKLVNDIEYRNEEFVSRLPSKLNSELIKATRNWIEQHNVSA
;
A
#
# COMPACT_ATOMS: atom_id res chain seq x y z
N MET A 1 58.43 55.43 -19.45
CA MET A 1 58.03 56.79 -19.83
C MET A 1 56.67 56.67 -20.48
N GLU A 2 55.59 57.01 -19.77
CA GLU A 2 54.25 57.07 -20.37
C GLU A 2 54.23 58.16 -21.45
N PRO A 3 53.65 57.90 -22.64
CA PRO A 3 53.49 58.91 -23.66
C PRO A 3 52.55 60.02 -23.16
N PRO A 4 52.76 61.29 -23.56
CA PRO A 4 51.88 62.39 -23.17
C PRO A 4 50.47 62.13 -23.70
N ALA A 5 49.47 62.34 -22.84
CA ALA A 5 48.06 62.18 -23.21
C ALA A 5 47.73 63.05 -24.43
N PRO A 6 46.94 62.54 -25.41
CA PRO A 6 46.55 63.33 -26.57
C PRO A 6 45.77 64.57 -26.13
N ILE A 7 46.13 65.74 -26.67
CA ILE A 7 45.34 66.96 -26.50
C ILE A 7 44.03 66.74 -27.28
N LEU A 8 42.91 66.67 -26.56
CA LEU A 8 41.60 66.48 -27.16
C LEU A 8 41.08 67.82 -27.71
N ASP A 9 40.48 67.80 -28.90
CA ASP A 9 39.83 68.98 -29.45
C ASP A 9 38.70 69.44 -28.52
N PRO A 10 38.48 70.76 -28.34
CA PRO A 10 37.46 71.28 -27.43
C PRO A 10 36.04 70.81 -27.79
N MET A 11 35.78 70.52 -29.08
CA MET A 11 34.54 69.90 -29.53
C MET A 11 34.42 68.44 -29.10
N ALA A 12 35.52 67.68 -29.12
CA ALA A 12 35.55 66.28 -28.66
C ALA A 12 35.36 66.19 -27.14
N GLU A 13 35.97 67.10 -26.39
CA GLU A 13 35.78 67.17 -24.94
C GLU A 13 34.33 67.54 -24.57
N THR A 14 33.72 68.45 -25.34
CA THR A 14 32.30 68.81 -25.17
C THR A 14 31.37 67.65 -25.53
N ALA A 15 31.67 66.91 -26.58
CA ALA A 15 30.91 65.73 -26.99
C ALA A 15 30.96 64.61 -25.94
N LEU A 16 32.11 64.39 -25.30
CA LEU A 16 32.27 63.42 -24.21
C LEU A 16 31.52 63.86 -22.95
N ARG A 17 31.57 65.14 -22.58
CA ARG A 17 30.81 65.68 -21.44
C ARG A 17 29.30 65.67 -21.68
N SER A 18 28.86 65.72 -22.93
CA SER A 18 27.46 65.60 -23.33
C SER A 18 26.96 64.16 -23.39
N LEU A 19 27.83 63.16 -23.19
CA LEU A 19 27.43 61.76 -23.17
C LEU A 19 26.72 61.47 -21.84
N LYS A 20 25.40 61.31 -21.91
CA LYS A 20 24.56 60.97 -20.77
C LYS A 20 24.95 59.58 -20.26
N ASP A 21 25.25 59.47 -18.98
CA ASP A 21 25.63 58.22 -18.33
C ASP A 21 24.59 57.13 -18.62
N ILE A 22 25.05 55.92 -18.95
CA ILE A 22 24.17 54.79 -19.25
C ILE A 22 23.51 54.36 -17.95
N VAL A 23 22.25 54.75 -17.78
CA VAL A 23 21.44 54.27 -16.66
C VAL A 23 21.20 52.79 -16.87
N VAL A 24 21.93 51.96 -16.11
CA VAL A 24 21.73 50.51 -16.12
C VAL A 24 20.33 50.24 -15.58
N PRO A 25 19.44 49.54 -16.32
CA PRO A 25 18.11 49.25 -15.80
C PRO A 25 18.25 48.41 -14.53
N PRO A 26 17.40 48.64 -13.52
CA PRO A 26 17.39 47.78 -12.34
C PRO A 26 17.20 46.32 -12.78
N PRO A 27 17.83 45.36 -12.09
CA PRO A 27 17.75 43.96 -12.46
C PRO A 27 16.27 43.54 -12.54
N ILE A 28 15.85 43.11 -13.72
CA ILE A 28 14.55 42.47 -13.92
C ILE A 28 14.47 41.26 -12.99
N SER A 29 13.48 41.29 -12.09
CA SER A 29 13.22 40.17 -11.20
C SER A 29 12.88 38.95 -12.05
N TRP A 30 13.70 37.90 -11.94
CA TRP A 30 13.50 36.62 -12.62
C TRP A 30 12.40 35.77 -11.98
N MET A 31 11.79 36.24 -10.88
CA MET A 31 10.58 35.62 -10.36
C MET A 31 9.39 36.05 -11.23
N PRO A 32 8.75 35.12 -11.96
CA PRO A 32 7.48 35.44 -12.59
C PRO A 32 6.47 35.59 -11.46
N GLN A 33 6.14 36.82 -11.08
CA GLN A 33 5.06 37.15 -10.14
C GLN A 33 3.69 36.92 -10.81
N THR A 34 3.53 35.75 -11.40
CA THR A 34 2.31 35.32 -12.04
C THR A 34 1.56 34.41 -11.08
N TRP A 35 0.25 34.55 -11.06
CA TRP A 35 -0.63 33.72 -10.24
C TRP A 35 -0.51 32.22 -10.58
N GLY A 36 0.15 31.88 -11.69
CA GLY A 36 0.42 30.51 -12.13
C GLY A 36 1.16 29.66 -11.09
N TRP A 37 2.11 30.20 -10.32
CA TRP A 37 2.77 29.43 -9.26
C TRP A 37 1.85 29.15 -8.07
N ALA A 38 0.95 30.08 -7.74
CA ALA A 38 -0.06 29.85 -6.72
C ALA A 38 -1.06 28.77 -7.16
N VAL A 39 -1.50 28.81 -8.43
CA VAL A 39 -2.36 27.78 -9.02
C VAL A 39 -1.64 26.42 -9.06
N LEU A 40 -0.38 26.39 -9.48
CA LEU A 40 0.42 25.17 -9.50
C LEU A 40 0.61 24.59 -8.10
N GLY A 41 0.92 25.46 -7.12
CA GLY A 41 1.03 25.08 -5.71
C GLY A 41 -0.29 24.51 -5.18
N LEU A 42 -1.43 25.10 -5.54
CA LEU A 42 -2.75 24.61 -5.15
C LEU A 42 -3.05 23.23 -5.77
N ILE A 43 -2.75 23.03 -7.06
CA ILE A 43 -2.91 21.74 -7.73
C ILE A 43 -2.04 20.68 -7.07
N LEU A 44 -0.77 21.01 -6.79
CA LEU A 44 0.17 20.09 -6.15
C LEU A 44 -0.29 19.73 -4.73
N LEU A 45 -0.76 20.71 -3.95
CA LEU A 45 -1.31 20.49 -2.62
C LEU A 45 -2.57 19.61 -2.66
N ALA A 46 -3.49 19.87 -3.59
CA ALA A 46 -4.68 19.04 -3.78
C ALA A 46 -4.31 17.61 -4.18
N GLY A 47 -3.32 17.43 -5.06
CA GLY A 47 -2.79 16.12 -5.45
C GLY A 47 -2.22 15.36 -4.25
N ILE A 48 -1.40 16.01 -3.43
CA ILE A 48 -0.84 15.43 -2.20
C ILE A 48 -1.98 15.02 -1.25
N LEU A 49 -2.99 15.89 -1.06
CA LEU A 49 -4.11 15.59 -0.17
C LEU A 49 -4.90 14.38 -0.65
N ILE A 50 -5.19 14.29 -1.95
CA ILE A 50 -5.88 13.12 -2.55
C ILE A 50 -5.05 11.85 -2.33
N VAL A 51 -3.74 11.89 -2.58
CA VAL A 51 -2.86 10.74 -2.37
C VAL A 51 -2.86 10.32 -0.90
N LEU A 52 -2.75 11.27 0.04
CA LEU A 52 -2.79 10.99 1.48
C LEU A 52 -4.13 10.39 1.91
N LEU A 53 -5.25 10.92 1.41
CA LEU A 53 -6.58 10.39 1.72
C LEU A 53 -6.76 8.97 1.19
N LYS A 54 -6.34 8.70 -0.05
CA LYS A 54 -6.40 7.33 -0.62
C LYS A 54 -5.46 6.40 0.14
N ALA A 55 -4.24 6.83 0.45
CA ALA A 55 -3.30 6.04 1.24
C ALA A 55 -3.85 5.73 2.64
N ALA A 56 -4.49 6.70 3.30
CA ALA A 56 -5.13 6.50 4.60
C ALA A 56 -6.32 5.53 4.51
N GLN A 57 -7.15 5.65 3.47
CA GLN A 57 -8.24 4.70 3.21
C GLN A 57 -7.70 3.29 2.97
N HIS A 58 -6.67 3.14 2.14
CA HIS A 58 -5.99 1.86 1.92
C HIS A 58 -5.35 1.31 3.20
N TYR A 59 -4.76 2.17 4.03
CA TYR A 59 -4.17 1.77 5.30
C TYR A 59 -5.22 1.27 6.29
N ARG A 60 -6.36 1.98 6.39
CA ARG A 60 -7.50 1.55 7.23
C ARG A 60 -8.11 0.26 6.70
N ALA A 61 -8.27 0.15 5.38
CA ALA A 61 -8.70 -1.10 4.74
C ALA A 61 -7.69 -2.24 4.94
N ASN A 62 -6.40 -1.97 5.17
CA ASN A 62 -5.42 -3.01 5.47
C ASN A 62 -5.22 -3.27 6.97
N ALA A 63 -5.87 -2.52 7.86
CA ALA A 63 -5.74 -2.72 9.31
C ALA A 63 -6.23 -4.11 9.73
N TYR A 64 -7.38 -4.55 9.21
CA TYR A 64 -7.89 -5.90 9.50
C TYR A 64 -6.97 -7.00 8.97
N ARG A 65 -6.33 -6.79 7.80
CA ARG A 65 -5.35 -7.74 7.24
C ARG A 65 -4.15 -7.88 8.18
N ARG A 66 -3.63 -6.76 8.69
CA ARG A 66 -2.49 -6.77 9.62
C ARG A 66 -2.82 -7.50 10.93
N GLU A 67 -4.00 -7.24 11.50
CA GLU A 67 -4.45 -7.94 12.70
C GLU A 67 -4.58 -9.44 12.44
N ALA A 68 -5.20 -9.84 11.32
CA ALA A 68 -5.35 -11.23 10.96
C ALA A 68 -4.01 -11.94 10.72
N LEU A 69 -3.03 -11.27 10.11
CA LEU A 69 -1.68 -11.81 9.93
C LEU A 69 -0.93 -11.97 11.25
N SER A 70 -1.16 -11.09 12.22
CA SER A 70 -0.61 -11.23 13.58
C SER A 70 -1.19 -12.48 14.25
N ILE A 71 -2.50 -12.63 14.24
CA ILE A 71 -3.19 -13.80 14.82
C ILE A 71 -2.73 -15.09 14.13
N LEU A 72 -2.60 -15.09 12.80
CA LEU A 72 -2.11 -16.25 12.05
C LEU A 72 -0.70 -16.68 12.49
N SER A 73 0.18 -15.73 12.82
CA SER A 73 1.52 -16.05 13.31
C SER A 73 1.50 -16.73 14.69
N GLU A 74 0.59 -16.32 15.58
CA GLU A 74 0.40 -16.93 16.89
C GLU A 74 -0.20 -18.34 16.78
N ILE A 75 -1.13 -18.54 15.84
CA ILE A 75 -1.70 -19.86 15.57
C ILE A 75 -0.64 -20.81 14.97
N GLY A 76 0.22 -20.30 14.09
CA GLY A 76 1.30 -21.08 13.47
C GLY A 76 2.20 -21.79 14.48
N ASN A 77 2.56 -21.12 15.58
CA ASN A 77 3.40 -21.71 16.64
C ASN A 77 2.70 -22.88 17.36
N ARG A 78 1.36 -22.87 17.44
CA ARG A 78 0.57 -23.95 18.07
C ARG A 78 0.23 -25.08 17.11
N LEU A 79 0.48 -24.91 15.81
CA LEU A 79 0.22 -25.92 14.79
C LEU A 79 1.25 -27.06 14.84
N ASP A 80 2.44 -26.79 15.37
CA ASP A 80 3.53 -27.76 15.46
C ASP A 80 3.36 -28.76 16.62
N ASP A 81 2.67 -28.36 17.70
CA ASP A 81 2.31 -29.27 18.80
C ASP A 81 1.07 -30.12 18.41
N PRO A 82 1.19 -31.46 18.34
CA PRO A 82 0.07 -32.36 18.02
C PRO A 82 -1.16 -32.18 18.92
N ARG A 83 -0.99 -31.78 20.19
CA ARG A 83 -2.08 -31.61 21.15
C ARG A 83 -2.91 -30.35 20.89
N THR A 84 -2.26 -29.29 20.39
CA THR A 84 -2.94 -28.03 20.07
C THR A 84 -3.28 -27.90 18.60
N ARG A 85 -2.77 -28.80 17.74
CA ARG A 85 -2.95 -28.75 16.29
C ARG A 85 -4.41 -28.67 15.87
N MET A 86 -5.29 -29.48 16.45
CA MET A 86 -6.71 -29.47 16.06
C MET A 86 -7.39 -28.14 16.40
N ALA A 87 -7.15 -27.62 17.60
CA ALA A 87 -7.64 -26.30 18.01
C ALA A 87 -7.08 -25.19 17.09
N ALA A 88 -5.78 -25.25 16.78
CA ALA A 88 -5.12 -24.29 15.91
C ALA A 88 -5.69 -24.31 14.47
N LEU A 89 -6.00 -25.49 13.90
CA LEU A 89 -6.64 -25.58 12.58
C LEU A 89 -8.06 -24.98 12.60
N ALA A 90 -8.84 -25.23 13.65
CA ALA A 90 -10.16 -24.61 13.83
C ALA A 90 -10.07 -23.09 13.99
N GLU A 91 -9.03 -22.58 14.65
CA GLU A 91 -8.79 -21.15 14.73
C GLU A 91 -8.39 -20.54 13.36
N ILE A 92 -7.63 -21.27 12.53
CA ILE A 92 -7.35 -20.85 11.14
C ILE A 92 -8.65 -20.73 10.35
N SER A 93 -9.54 -21.73 10.41
CA SER A 93 -10.80 -21.68 9.66
C SER A 93 -11.71 -20.54 10.14
N ALA A 94 -11.79 -20.32 11.46
CA ALA A 94 -12.52 -19.20 12.04
C ALA A 94 -11.90 -17.84 11.66
N LEU A 95 -10.57 -17.73 11.61
CA LEU A 95 -9.86 -16.52 11.21
C LEU A 95 -10.15 -16.15 9.75
N VAL A 96 -10.14 -17.13 8.85
CA VAL A 96 -10.49 -16.94 7.43
C VAL A 96 -11.95 -16.49 7.30
N LYS A 97 -12.87 -17.11 8.04
CA LYS A 97 -14.30 -16.70 8.02
C LYS A 97 -14.48 -15.28 8.56
N ARG A 98 -13.81 -14.91 9.66
CA ARG A 98 -13.84 -13.55 10.21
C ARG A 98 -13.26 -12.52 9.23
N THR A 99 -12.16 -12.84 8.56
CA THR A 99 -11.57 -11.93 7.56
C THR A 99 -12.48 -11.74 6.35
N ALA A 100 -13.15 -12.79 5.88
CA ALA A 100 -14.17 -12.65 4.84
C ALA A 100 -15.36 -11.79 5.28
N MET A 101 -15.86 -11.95 6.51
CA MET A 101 -16.97 -11.11 7.00
C MET A 101 -16.62 -9.62 7.15
N VAL A 102 -15.33 -9.27 7.21
CA VAL A 102 -14.88 -7.86 7.20
C VAL A 102 -14.72 -7.34 5.78
N ALA A 103 -14.31 -8.20 4.84
CA ALA A 103 -14.06 -7.85 3.45
C ALA A 103 -15.34 -7.80 2.59
N TRP A 104 -16.37 -8.59 2.91
CA TRP A 104 -17.63 -8.66 2.15
C TRP A 104 -18.84 -8.36 3.04
N PRO A 105 -19.99 -7.95 2.46
CA PRO A 105 -21.24 -7.79 3.18
C PRO A 105 -21.60 -9.05 3.96
N ARG A 106 -22.09 -8.87 5.20
CA ARG A 106 -22.40 -9.98 6.10
C ARG A 106 -23.41 -10.98 5.51
N HIS A 107 -24.35 -10.51 4.69
CA HIS A 107 -25.37 -11.37 4.08
C HIS A 107 -24.80 -12.35 3.04
N ASP A 108 -23.69 -12.01 2.39
CA ASP A 108 -23.08 -12.86 1.36
C ASP A 108 -22.24 -13.98 1.96
N VAL A 109 -21.68 -13.76 3.16
CA VAL A 109 -20.69 -14.67 3.76
C VAL A 109 -21.23 -15.43 4.97
N ALA A 110 -22.16 -14.85 5.74
CA ALA A 110 -22.57 -15.45 7.01
C ALA A 110 -23.23 -16.83 6.82
N ASP A 111 -24.04 -16.96 5.76
CA ASP A 111 -24.81 -18.18 5.47
C ASP A 111 -23.97 -19.26 4.77
N LEU A 112 -22.72 -18.94 4.37
CA LEU A 112 -21.82 -19.90 3.74
C LEU A 112 -21.26 -20.88 4.79
N THR A 113 -21.48 -22.17 4.56
CA THR A 113 -21.03 -23.26 5.43
C THR A 113 -20.58 -24.47 4.61
N GLY A 114 -19.65 -25.26 5.14
CA GLY A 114 -19.15 -26.47 4.49
C GLY A 114 -18.72 -26.22 3.04
N LYS A 115 -19.37 -26.91 2.10
CA LYS A 115 -19.02 -26.87 0.67
C LYS A 115 -19.17 -25.49 0.02
N THR A 116 -20.25 -24.75 0.31
CA THR A 116 -20.47 -23.42 -0.31
C THR A 116 -19.43 -22.41 0.18
N TRP A 117 -18.97 -22.57 1.42
CA TRP A 117 -17.85 -21.79 1.97
C TRP A 117 -16.52 -22.14 1.28
N ALA A 118 -16.26 -23.42 1.05
CA ALA A 118 -15.08 -23.88 0.32
C ALA A 118 -15.04 -23.35 -1.13
N GLU A 119 -16.16 -23.40 -1.84
CA GLU A 119 -16.30 -22.86 -3.21
C GLU A 119 -16.08 -21.35 -3.24
N PHE A 120 -16.61 -20.62 -2.25
CA PHE A 120 -16.37 -19.18 -2.11
C PHE A 120 -14.89 -18.84 -1.93
N LEU A 121 -14.17 -19.60 -1.09
CA LEU A 121 -12.74 -19.40 -0.86
C LEU A 121 -11.92 -19.66 -2.13
N ALA A 122 -12.26 -20.72 -2.88
CA ALA A 122 -11.62 -21.02 -4.16
C ALA A 122 -11.85 -19.90 -5.18
N ALA A 123 -13.08 -19.37 -5.27
CA ALA A 123 -13.44 -18.30 -6.20
C ALA A 123 -12.74 -16.96 -5.91
N HIS A 124 -12.45 -16.67 -4.63
CA HIS A 124 -11.84 -15.39 -4.20
C HIS A 124 -10.35 -15.50 -3.86
N SER A 125 -9.69 -16.60 -4.28
CA SER A 125 -8.26 -16.83 -4.03
C SER A 125 -7.43 -16.68 -5.31
N PRO A 126 -6.20 -16.14 -5.21
CA PRO A 126 -5.22 -16.26 -6.29
C PRO A 126 -4.69 -17.70 -6.37
N THR A 127 -5.22 -18.44 -7.34
CA THR A 127 -4.70 -19.64 -8.02
C THR A 127 -4.43 -20.92 -7.19
N ASN A 128 -3.77 -20.89 -6.04
CA ASN A 128 -3.37 -22.11 -5.30
C ASN A 128 -3.72 -22.13 -3.80
N SER A 129 -3.94 -20.96 -3.19
CA SER A 129 -4.27 -20.90 -1.75
C SER A 129 -5.69 -21.40 -1.46
N GLY A 130 -6.60 -21.20 -2.41
CA GLY A 130 -8.00 -21.62 -2.33
C GLY A 130 -8.16 -23.11 -2.12
N HIS A 131 -7.46 -23.96 -2.88
CA HIS A 131 -7.59 -25.42 -2.79
C HIS A 131 -7.12 -26.00 -1.44
N LEU A 132 -6.05 -25.45 -0.86
CA LEU A 132 -5.58 -25.90 0.46
C LEU A 132 -6.55 -25.49 1.57
N LEU A 133 -7.12 -24.29 1.49
CA LEU A 133 -8.11 -23.80 2.44
C LEU A 133 -9.47 -24.49 2.28
N GLU A 134 -9.90 -24.75 1.04
CA GLU A 134 -11.06 -25.58 0.72
C GLU A 134 -10.93 -26.97 1.34
N LYS A 135 -9.78 -27.62 1.11
CA LYS A 135 -9.49 -28.93 1.69
C LYS A 135 -9.50 -28.87 3.22
N LEU A 136 -8.87 -27.85 3.81
CA LEU A 136 -8.88 -27.63 5.25
C LEU A 136 -10.30 -27.53 5.80
N VAL A 137 -11.13 -26.65 5.23
CA VAL A 137 -12.51 -26.40 5.68
C VAL A 137 -13.34 -27.68 5.62
N ASN A 138 -13.27 -28.40 4.49
CA ASN A 138 -14.00 -29.66 4.31
C ASN A 138 -13.50 -30.76 5.26
N ASP A 139 -12.20 -30.79 5.55
CA ASP A 139 -11.58 -31.80 6.40
C ASP A 139 -11.75 -31.52 7.91
N ILE A 140 -11.77 -30.26 8.36
CA ILE A 140 -11.94 -29.91 9.79
C ILE A 140 -13.34 -30.28 10.28
N GLU A 141 -14.38 -30.05 9.48
CA GLU A 141 -15.76 -30.28 9.91
C GLU A 141 -16.07 -31.78 10.11
N TYR A 142 -15.24 -32.68 9.55
CA TYR A 142 -15.51 -34.11 9.49
C TYR A 142 -14.43 -35.02 10.11
N ARG A 143 -13.33 -34.50 10.69
CA ARG A 143 -12.20 -35.34 11.14
C ARG A 143 -11.92 -35.34 12.64
N ASN A 144 -11.50 -36.51 13.10
CA ASN A 144 -11.02 -36.86 14.44
C ASN A 144 -9.60 -36.28 14.71
N GLU A 145 -9.36 -35.80 15.94
CA GLU A 145 -8.07 -35.35 16.50
C GLU A 145 -6.88 -36.29 16.20
N GLU A 146 -7.13 -37.60 16.23
CA GLU A 146 -6.15 -38.65 16.00
C GLU A 146 -5.68 -38.71 14.54
N PHE A 147 -6.52 -38.31 13.58
CA PHE A 147 -6.10 -38.18 12.19
C PHE A 147 -5.27 -36.90 11.99
N VAL A 148 -5.72 -35.80 12.59
CA VAL A 148 -5.08 -34.48 12.49
C VAL A 148 -3.67 -34.50 13.08
N SER A 149 -3.48 -35.17 14.21
CA SER A 149 -2.16 -35.33 14.85
C SER A 149 -1.16 -36.10 13.98
N ARG A 150 -1.63 -36.98 13.08
CA ARG A 150 -0.79 -37.77 12.15
C ARG A 150 -0.46 -37.06 10.84
N LEU A 151 -1.00 -35.86 10.61
CA LEU A 151 -0.69 -35.10 9.39
C LEU A 151 0.79 -34.70 9.32
N PRO A 152 1.41 -34.70 8.12
CA PRO A 152 2.78 -34.27 7.95
C PRO A 152 2.96 -32.80 8.37
N SER A 153 3.98 -32.50 9.17
CA SER A 153 4.30 -31.11 9.60
C SER A 153 4.54 -30.16 8.42
N LYS A 154 5.02 -30.67 7.28
CA LYS A 154 5.15 -29.89 6.04
C LYS A 154 3.82 -29.24 5.62
N LEU A 155 2.71 -29.93 5.80
CA LEU A 155 1.37 -29.43 5.48
C LEU A 155 1.00 -28.19 6.32
N ASN A 156 1.44 -28.14 7.58
CA ASN A 156 1.24 -26.97 8.46
C ASN A 156 1.83 -25.71 7.82
N SER A 157 3.08 -25.81 7.37
CA SER A 157 3.79 -24.69 6.75
C SER A 157 3.16 -24.24 5.43
N GLU A 158 2.66 -25.19 4.62
CA GLU A 158 1.94 -24.90 3.39
C GLU A 158 0.59 -24.23 3.68
N LEU A 159 -0.10 -24.67 4.72
CA LEU A 159 -1.39 -24.11 5.13
C LEU A 159 -1.26 -22.69 5.67
N ILE A 160 -0.27 -22.41 6.50
CA ILE A 160 0.02 -21.05 6.99
C ILE A 160 0.35 -20.13 5.81
N LYS A 161 1.16 -20.60 4.84
CA LYS A 161 1.46 -19.84 3.62
C LYS A 161 0.21 -19.59 2.78
N ALA A 162 -0.63 -20.59 2.59
CA ALA A 162 -1.89 -20.45 1.86
C ALA A 162 -2.83 -19.45 2.54
N THR A 163 -2.99 -19.56 3.86
CA THR A 163 -3.83 -18.64 4.65
C THR A 163 -3.32 -17.21 4.58
N ARG A 164 -2.00 -17.01 4.72
CA ARG A 164 -1.36 -15.70 4.58
C ARG A 164 -1.61 -15.09 3.20
N ASN A 165 -1.31 -15.85 2.14
CA ASN A 165 -1.49 -15.38 0.76
C ASN A 165 -2.94 -15.00 0.50
N TRP A 166 -3.89 -15.77 1.00
CA TRP A 166 -5.31 -15.46 0.88
C TRP A 166 -5.68 -14.17 1.64
N ILE A 167 -5.25 -14.00 2.89
CA ILE A 167 -5.51 -12.75 3.66
C ILE A 167 -4.90 -11.53 2.96
N GLU A 168 -3.72 -11.66 2.37
CA GLU A 168 -3.02 -10.56 1.68
C GLU A 168 -3.64 -10.21 0.33
N GLN A 169 -4.08 -11.21 -0.45
CA GLN A 169 -4.39 -11.05 -1.87
C GLN A 169 -5.83 -11.38 -2.25
N HIS A 170 -6.71 -11.67 -1.28
CA HIS A 170 -8.12 -11.91 -1.59
C HIS A 170 -8.72 -10.70 -2.32
N ASN A 171 -9.41 -10.99 -3.41
CA ASN A 171 -9.98 -9.96 -4.26
C ASN A 171 -11.29 -9.46 -3.65
N VAL A 172 -11.22 -8.30 -2.98
CA VAL A 172 -12.43 -7.60 -2.52
C VAL A 172 -13.02 -6.92 -3.74
N SER A 173 -14.13 -7.43 -4.27
CA SER A 173 -14.89 -6.69 -5.28
C SER A 173 -15.37 -5.39 -4.64
N ALA A 174 -14.77 -4.28 -5.08
CA ALA A 174 -15.10 -2.93 -4.65
C ALA A 174 -16.35 -2.40 -5.35
#